data_AF-A0A2E2RKV1-F1
#
_entry.id   AF-A0A2E2RKV1-F1
#
_cell.length_a   1.000
_cell.length_b   1.000
_cell.length_c   1.000
_cell.angle_alpha   90.00
_cell.angle_beta   90.00
_cell.angle_gamma   90.00
#
_symmetry.space_group_name_H-M   'P 1'
#
loop_
_entity.id
_entity.type
_entity.pdbx_description
1 polymer ?
#
loop_
_entity_poly.entity_id
_entity_poly.type
_entity_poly.pdbx_seq_one_letter_code
_entity_poly.pdbx_strand_id
1 'polypeptide(L)'
;MSGRAKFAAIVAAAVAILGAALPAEAQQRGMEYETILLAPKEPADPALVDFIATAKDALWRYASTIYGGRNPPSPAGDIFAGSVTVYVGKRELTPEDGFEKLGRFPRDGFLAFFGQFLADAPVWRAGAEARGANAVNALLSETLVGPNDLLDGQICTGSFKRISHDAMTALLAMTETEIDAWGVAQIQSDEASGLRGVQPLSWDVGQLLYVDIDAPLIRSCCWDFMVTPDGLGAYVQAGFGEGPLIPYLANHACFARTEKGWRVSAVAIRM
;
A
#
# COMPACT_ATOMS: atom_id res chain seq x y z
N MET A 1 28.71 49.43 56.22
CA MET A 1 27.38 49.50 55.55
C MET A 1 27.62 49.25 54.08
N SER A 2 27.36 48.04 53.61
CA SER A 2 26.07 47.64 53.00
C SER A 2 26.06 48.12 51.55
N GLY A 3 26.29 47.28 50.54
CA GLY A 3 25.68 45.98 50.38
C GLY A 3 24.28 46.15 49.78
N ARG A 4 24.22 46.39 48.46
CA ARG A 4 23.11 46.11 47.52
C ARG A 4 23.38 46.89 46.22
N ALA A 5 23.11 46.24 45.08
CA ALA A 5 23.08 46.78 43.71
C ALA A 5 24.30 46.59 42.78
N LYS A 6 25.11 45.54 42.96
CA LYS A 6 26.00 45.01 41.88
C LYS A 6 26.02 43.48 41.80
N PHE A 7 24.85 42.86 41.92
CA PHE A 7 24.66 41.42 41.68
C PHE A 7 23.25 41.22 41.08
N ALA A 8 23.08 41.60 39.82
CA ALA A 8 21.90 41.27 39.00
C ALA A 8 22.17 41.51 37.50
N ALA A 9 23.39 41.21 37.03
CA ALA A 9 23.75 41.29 35.60
C ALA A 9 24.21 39.92 35.05
N ILE A 10 23.90 38.83 35.75
CA ILE A 10 24.18 37.45 35.33
C ILE A 10 22.94 36.58 35.59
N VAL A 11 21.75 36.98 35.12
CA VAL A 11 20.59 36.10 34.81
C VAL A 11 19.65 36.82 33.80
N ALA A 12 20.22 37.47 32.78
CA ALA A 12 19.44 38.03 31.67
C ALA A 12 19.99 37.58 30.30
N ALA A 13 20.54 36.36 30.27
CA ALA A 13 20.96 35.66 29.05
C ALA A 13 20.30 34.28 28.91
N ALA A 14 19.21 34.03 29.65
CA ALA A 14 18.59 32.69 29.71
C ALA A 14 17.06 32.66 29.45
N VAL A 15 16.40 33.78 29.17
CA VAL A 15 14.97 33.78 28.79
C VAL A 15 14.71 34.81 27.69
N ALA A 16 15.39 34.64 26.57
CA ALA A 16 14.91 35.08 25.25
C ALA A 16 14.98 33.91 24.26
N ILE A 17 14.83 32.69 24.78
CA ILE A 17 14.48 31.49 24.04
C ILE A 17 12.96 31.44 24.08
N LEU A 18 12.29 32.04 23.09
CA LEU A 18 10.88 31.86 22.70
C LEU A 18 10.51 33.03 21.78
N GLY A 19 10.66 32.85 20.47
CA GLY A 19 10.25 33.87 19.50
C GLY A 19 10.97 33.81 18.16
N ALA A 20 12.08 33.09 18.03
CA ALA A 20 12.52 32.61 16.73
C ALA A 20 11.64 31.40 16.41
N ALA A 21 10.57 31.64 15.66
CA ALA A 21 10.07 30.62 14.76
C ALA A 21 11.30 30.12 14.00
N LEU A 22 11.73 28.89 14.31
CA LEU A 22 12.55 28.14 13.38
C LEU A 22 11.76 28.21 12.08
N PRO A 23 12.29 28.86 11.04
CA PRO A 23 11.55 28.92 9.82
C PRO A 23 11.36 27.46 9.38
N ALA A 24 10.18 27.15 8.87
CA ALA A 24 9.87 25.92 8.15
C ALA A 24 10.64 25.90 6.81
N GLU A 25 11.96 26.12 6.90
CA GLU A 25 12.98 26.27 5.87
C GLU A 25 13.96 25.09 5.93
N ALA A 26 13.54 23.94 6.47
CA ALA A 26 13.75 22.72 5.71
C ALA A 26 12.77 22.79 4.53
N GLN A 27 12.95 23.76 3.62
CA GLN A 27 13.54 23.48 2.34
C GLN A 27 12.84 22.24 1.78
N GLN A 28 11.58 22.43 1.40
CA GLN A 28 11.02 21.78 0.22
C GLN A 28 12.09 21.96 -0.87
N ARG A 29 13.00 21.00 -0.96
CA ARG A 29 13.98 20.98 -2.05
C ARG A 29 13.12 21.02 -3.31
N GLY A 30 13.47 21.92 -4.24
CA GLY A 30 12.90 21.93 -5.58
C GLY A 30 13.30 20.64 -6.28
N MET A 31 12.64 19.54 -5.94
CA MET A 31 12.83 18.25 -6.57
C MET A 31 12.06 18.30 -7.87
N GLU A 32 12.74 18.77 -8.91
CA GLU A 32 12.22 18.71 -10.26
C GLU A 32 12.48 17.33 -10.85
N TYR A 33 11.42 16.60 -11.17
CA TYR A 33 11.48 15.27 -11.78
C TYR A 33 10.31 15.07 -12.76
N GLU A 34 10.43 14.17 -13.72
CA GLU A 34 9.32 13.91 -14.66
C GLU A 34 8.23 13.05 -14.02
N THR A 35 6.95 13.41 -14.24
CA THR A 35 5.82 12.56 -13.85
C THR A 35 5.91 11.19 -14.50
N ILE A 36 5.94 10.13 -13.68
CA ILE A 36 5.84 8.75 -14.17
C ILE A 36 4.38 8.29 -14.10
N LEU A 37 3.76 8.14 -15.28
CA LEU A 37 2.41 7.58 -15.44
C LEU A 37 2.47 6.07 -15.59
N LEU A 38 1.63 5.37 -14.84
CA LEU A 38 1.64 3.92 -14.72
C LEU A 38 0.47 3.30 -15.48
N ALA A 39 0.37 3.44 -16.80
CA ALA A 39 -0.84 2.99 -17.50
C ALA A 39 -1.24 1.51 -17.17
N PRO A 40 -2.52 1.24 -16.85
CA PRO A 40 -3.00 -0.13 -16.72
C PRO A 40 -2.82 -0.86 -18.05
N LYS A 41 -2.41 -2.13 -18.00
CA LYS A 41 -1.95 -2.85 -19.19
C LYS A 41 -3.07 -3.22 -20.18
N GLU A 42 -4.31 -3.19 -19.74
CA GLU A 42 -5.58 -3.25 -20.48
C GLU A 42 -6.70 -3.25 -19.42
N PRO A 43 -7.95 -2.82 -19.71
CA PRO A 43 -9.03 -2.96 -18.76
C PRO A 43 -9.24 -4.44 -18.40
N ALA A 44 -9.48 -4.72 -17.11
CA ALA A 44 -9.69 -6.08 -16.63
C ALA A 44 -10.89 -6.75 -17.32
N ASP A 45 -10.82 -8.06 -17.54
CA ASP A 45 -11.95 -8.87 -18.01
C ASP A 45 -13.19 -8.60 -17.13
N PRO A 46 -14.34 -8.20 -17.69
CA PRO A 46 -15.56 -7.95 -16.90
C PRO A 46 -15.94 -9.13 -16.00
N ALA A 47 -15.73 -10.37 -16.46
CA ALA A 47 -16.00 -11.55 -15.64
C ALA A 47 -15.04 -11.69 -14.45
N LEU A 48 -13.82 -11.14 -14.56
CA LEU A 48 -12.87 -11.07 -13.45
C LEU A 48 -13.28 -9.99 -12.45
N VAL A 49 -13.74 -8.83 -12.93
CA VAL A 49 -14.27 -7.75 -12.08
C VAL A 49 -15.47 -8.25 -11.27
N ASP A 50 -16.43 -8.90 -11.91
CA ASP A 50 -17.60 -9.49 -11.24
C ASP A 50 -17.20 -10.57 -10.22
N PHE A 51 -16.20 -11.39 -10.57
CA PHE A 51 -15.65 -12.39 -9.66
C PHE A 51 -15.02 -11.74 -8.43
N ILE A 52 -14.19 -10.70 -8.59
CA ILE A 52 -13.54 -9.98 -7.48
C ILE A 52 -14.59 -9.40 -6.54
N ALA A 53 -15.62 -8.73 -7.07
CA ALA A 53 -16.71 -8.17 -6.26
C ALA A 53 -17.43 -9.25 -5.44
N THR A 54 -17.76 -10.39 -6.08
CA THR A 54 -18.41 -11.53 -5.42
C THR A 54 -17.51 -12.18 -4.37
N ALA A 55 -16.22 -12.33 -4.67
CA ALA A 55 -15.24 -12.91 -3.77
C ALA A 55 -15.03 -12.05 -2.52
N LYS A 56 -14.98 -10.72 -2.68
CA LYS A 56 -14.88 -9.76 -1.56
C LYS A 56 -16.06 -9.90 -0.59
N ASP A 57 -17.29 -9.84 -1.10
CA ASP A 57 -18.49 -10.01 -0.28
C ASP A 57 -18.48 -11.37 0.45
N ALA A 58 -18.13 -12.45 -0.25
CA ALA A 58 -18.05 -13.78 0.33
C ALA A 58 -17.00 -13.88 1.45
N LEU A 59 -15.79 -13.34 1.25
CA LEU A 59 -14.72 -13.35 2.26
C LEU A 59 -15.06 -12.47 3.46
N TRP A 60 -15.64 -11.29 3.23
CA TRP A 60 -16.07 -10.39 4.30
C TRP A 60 -17.16 -11.03 5.17
N ARG A 61 -18.16 -11.67 4.54
CA ARG A 61 -19.21 -12.42 5.26
C ARG A 61 -18.62 -13.59 6.03
N TYR A 62 -17.71 -14.35 5.42
CA TYR A 62 -17.05 -15.48 6.06
C TYR A 62 -16.31 -15.04 7.33
N ALA A 63 -15.46 -14.02 7.24
CA ALA A 63 -14.72 -13.49 8.38
C ALA A 63 -15.66 -12.94 9.47
N SER A 64 -16.63 -12.11 9.09
CA SER A 64 -17.61 -11.51 10.03
C SER A 64 -18.46 -12.55 10.74
N THR A 65 -18.79 -13.65 10.05
CA THR A 65 -19.61 -14.74 10.59
C THR A 65 -18.86 -15.57 11.64
N ILE A 66 -17.57 -15.83 11.41
CA ILE A 66 -16.73 -16.52 12.40
C ILE A 66 -16.57 -15.67 13.66
N TYR A 67 -16.32 -14.36 13.52
CA TYR A 67 -16.31 -13.46 14.68
C TYR A 67 -17.67 -13.36 15.37
N GLY A 68 -18.76 -13.49 14.62
CA GLY A 68 -20.14 -13.46 15.13
C GLY A 68 -20.70 -14.80 15.61
N GLY A 69 -19.93 -15.90 15.60
CA GLY A 69 -20.34 -17.22 16.09
C GLY A 69 -21.48 -17.91 15.30
N ARG A 70 -21.71 -17.52 14.04
CA ARG A 70 -22.69 -18.19 13.16
C ARG A 70 -21.97 -19.15 12.21
N ASN A 71 -22.66 -20.17 11.69
CA ASN A 71 -22.07 -21.06 10.67
C ASN A 71 -21.82 -20.26 9.38
N PRO A 72 -20.57 -20.14 8.91
CA PRO A 72 -20.29 -19.41 7.69
C PRO A 72 -20.92 -20.14 6.51
N PRO A 73 -21.56 -19.42 5.57
CA PRO A 73 -22.01 -20.03 4.33
C PRO A 73 -20.79 -20.57 3.58
N SER A 74 -20.80 -21.88 3.34
CA SER A 74 -19.87 -22.54 2.44
C SER A 74 -20.26 -22.23 0.99
N PRO A 75 -19.29 -22.05 0.04
CA PRO A 75 -17.85 -22.14 0.26
C PRO A 75 -17.10 -20.87 -0.19
N ALA A 76 -16.37 -20.25 0.75
CA ALA A 76 -15.15 -19.51 0.41
C ALA A 76 -14.15 -20.38 -0.39
N GLY A 77 -14.26 -21.72 -0.31
CA GLY A 77 -13.51 -22.67 -1.13
C GLY A 77 -13.77 -22.58 -2.64
N ASP A 78 -14.85 -21.96 -3.08
CA ASP A 78 -15.10 -21.69 -4.51
C ASP A 78 -14.47 -20.37 -4.99
N ILE A 79 -13.81 -19.62 -4.10
CA ILE A 79 -13.02 -18.43 -4.45
C ILE A 79 -11.63 -18.85 -4.91
N PHE A 80 -11.09 -19.92 -4.32
CA PHE A 80 -9.73 -20.37 -4.56
C PHE A 80 -9.66 -21.44 -5.66
N ALA A 81 -8.54 -21.43 -6.39
CA ALA A 81 -8.17 -22.55 -7.25
C ALA A 81 -7.94 -23.80 -6.39
N GLY A 82 -7.76 -24.98 -7.01
CA GLY A 82 -7.50 -26.23 -6.25
C GLY A 82 -6.34 -26.14 -5.26
N SER A 83 -5.41 -25.22 -5.53
CA SER A 83 -4.37 -24.78 -4.60
C SER A 83 -4.03 -23.31 -4.81
N VAL A 84 -3.60 -22.63 -3.75
CA VAL A 84 -3.12 -21.25 -3.80
C VAL A 84 -1.61 -21.21 -3.57
N THR A 85 -0.88 -20.54 -4.45
CA THR A 85 0.56 -20.32 -4.28
C THR A 85 0.79 -19.10 -3.40
N VAL A 86 1.68 -19.18 -2.42
CA VAL A 86 2.03 -18.04 -1.56
C VAL A 86 3.43 -17.60 -1.92
N TYR A 87 3.57 -16.31 -2.18
CA TYR A 87 4.84 -15.65 -2.40
C TYR A 87 5.09 -14.62 -1.28
N VAL A 88 6.36 -14.47 -0.91
CA VAL A 88 6.80 -13.57 0.16
C VAL A 88 7.91 -12.66 -0.36
N GLY A 89 7.74 -11.36 -0.17
CA GLY A 89 8.77 -10.34 -0.41
C GLY A 89 9.35 -9.83 0.90
N LYS A 90 10.53 -9.20 0.83
CA LYS A 90 11.19 -8.60 1.99
C LYS A 90 10.47 -7.34 2.47
N ARG A 91 10.72 -6.96 3.73
CA ARG A 91 10.25 -5.69 4.28
C ARG A 91 10.88 -4.50 3.62
N GLU A 92 12.21 -4.51 3.64
CA GLU A 92 13.05 -3.50 3.05
C GLU A 92 12.98 -3.65 1.54
N LEU A 93 12.71 -2.53 0.87
CA LEU A 93 12.58 -2.47 -0.58
C LEU A 93 13.95 -2.18 -1.20
N THR A 94 14.30 -2.98 -2.20
CA THR A 94 15.39 -2.66 -3.12
C THR A 94 14.87 -2.64 -4.55
N PRO A 95 15.50 -1.87 -5.47
CA PRO A 95 15.13 -1.89 -6.89
C PRO A 95 15.19 -3.29 -7.54
N GLU A 96 15.97 -4.22 -6.99
CA GLU A 96 16.12 -5.61 -7.44
C GLU A 96 15.21 -6.60 -6.72
N ASP A 97 14.40 -6.14 -5.78
CA ASP A 97 13.54 -7.04 -5.02
C ASP A 97 12.53 -7.77 -5.90
N GLY A 98 12.13 -8.93 -5.39
CA GLY A 98 11.05 -9.71 -5.97
C GLY A 98 10.33 -10.53 -4.91
N PHE A 99 9.53 -11.45 -5.40
CA PHE A 99 8.72 -12.36 -4.61
C PHE A 99 9.33 -13.75 -4.63
N GLU A 100 9.61 -14.30 -3.46
CA GLU A 100 10.04 -15.69 -3.30
C GLU A 100 8.83 -16.59 -3.09
N LYS A 101 8.79 -17.72 -3.80
CA LYS A 101 7.71 -18.69 -3.63
C LYS A 101 7.90 -19.47 -2.33
N LEU A 102 7.03 -19.20 -1.35
CA LEU A 102 6.99 -19.95 -0.09
C LEU A 102 6.45 -21.37 -0.29
N GLY A 103 5.41 -21.53 -1.09
CA GLY A 103 4.80 -22.84 -1.30
C GLY A 103 3.44 -22.79 -1.97
N ARG A 104 2.84 -23.97 -2.15
CA ARG A 104 1.50 -24.16 -2.71
C ARG A 104 0.63 -24.89 -1.71
N PHE A 105 -0.50 -24.28 -1.36
CA PHE A 105 -1.36 -24.72 -0.27
C PHE A 105 -2.71 -25.20 -0.82
N PRO A 106 -3.24 -26.34 -0.37
CA PRO A 106 -4.57 -26.80 -0.78
C PRO A 106 -5.65 -25.80 -0.41
N ARG A 107 -6.66 -25.67 -1.27
CA ARG A 107 -7.76 -24.71 -1.06
C ARG A 107 -8.43 -24.86 0.33
N ASP A 108 -8.61 -26.09 0.80
CA ASP A 108 -9.40 -26.42 2.00
C ASP A 108 -8.64 -26.16 3.32
N GLY A 109 -7.41 -25.64 3.26
CA GLY A 109 -6.64 -25.22 4.43
C GLY A 109 -5.94 -23.87 4.26
N PHE A 110 -6.05 -23.26 3.08
CA PHE A 110 -5.31 -22.05 2.73
C PHE A 110 -5.60 -20.89 3.68
N LEU A 111 -6.87 -20.60 3.97
CA LEU A 111 -7.22 -19.48 4.85
C LEU A 111 -6.67 -19.64 6.27
N ALA A 112 -6.74 -20.86 6.83
CA ALA A 112 -6.20 -21.16 8.15
C ALA A 112 -4.67 -20.99 8.18
N PHE A 113 -3.98 -21.52 7.16
CA PHE A 113 -2.55 -21.35 7.01
C PHE A 113 -2.18 -19.87 6.90
N PHE A 114 -2.81 -19.15 5.98
CA PHE A 114 -2.46 -17.77 5.66
C PHE A 114 -2.71 -16.82 6.83
N GLY A 115 -3.85 -16.98 7.52
CA GLY A 115 -4.10 -16.21 8.73
C GLY A 115 -3.15 -16.55 9.87
N GLN A 116 -2.73 -17.81 10.02
CA GLN A 116 -1.71 -18.18 11.01
C GLN A 116 -0.33 -17.62 10.65
N PHE A 117 0.00 -17.58 9.36
CA PHE A 117 1.24 -17.01 8.85
C PHE A 117 1.33 -15.50 9.13
N LEU A 118 0.21 -14.79 9.01
CA LEU A 118 0.09 -13.35 9.25
C LEU A 118 -0.15 -12.96 10.73
N ALA A 119 0.04 -13.88 11.66
CA ALA A 119 -0.21 -13.62 13.08
C ALA A 119 1.09 -13.59 13.87
N ASP A 120 1.25 -12.56 14.71
CA ASP A 120 2.40 -12.42 15.62
C ASP A 120 2.41 -13.48 16.74
N ALA A 121 1.27 -14.14 16.97
CA ALA A 121 1.09 -15.19 17.95
C ALA A 121 0.19 -16.32 17.41
N PRO A 122 0.31 -17.55 17.95
CA PRO A 122 -0.58 -18.65 17.60
C PRO A 122 -2.06 -18.28 17.78
N VAL A 123 -2.87 -18.53 16.75
CA VAL A 123 -4.31 -18.27 16.78
C VAL A 123 -5.04 -19.62 16.67
N TRP A 124 -6.16 -19.73 17.37
CA TRP A 124 -7.06 -20.86 17.20
C TRP A 124 -7.56 -20.92 15.75
N ARG A 125 -7.81 -22.13 15.24
CA ARG A 125 -8.00 -22.38 13.80
C ARG A 125 -9.00 -21.44 13.12
N ALA A 126 -10.21 -21.29 13.63
CA ALA A 126 -11.19 -20.44 12.94
C ALA A 126 -10.86 -18.94 13.06
N GLY A 127 -10.15 -18.53 14.12
CA GLY A 127 -9.57 -17.18 14.20
C GLY A 127 -8.51 -16.94 13.11
N ALA A 128 -7.70 -17.96 12.81
CA ALA A 128 -6.78 -17.92 11.69
C ALA A 128 -7.54 -17.89 10.35
N GLU A 129 -8.58 -18.70 10.16
CA GLU A 129 -9.40 -18.68 8.94
C GLU A 129 -10.06 -17.30 8.69
N ALA A 130 -10.60 -16.67 9.73
CA ALA A 130 -11.18 -15.33 9.63
C ALA A 130 -10.13 -14.25 9.30
N ARG A 131 -8.95 -14.32 9.94
CA ARG A 131 -7.82 -13.43 9.63
C ARG A 131 -7.34 -13.61 8.19
N GLY A 132 -7.17 -14.85 7.74
CA GLY A 132 -6.80 -15.16 6.37
C GLY A 132 -7.83 -14.64 5.36
N ALA A 133 -9.13 -14.78 5.67
CA ALA A 133 -10.19 -14.26 4.81
C ALA A 133 -10.16 -12.73 4.72
N ASN A 134 -9.96 -12.04 5.85
CA ASN A 134 -9.80 -10.59 5.88
C ASN A 134 -8.57 -10.13 5.10
N ALA A 135 -7.44 -10.83 5.24
CA ALA A 135 -6.22 -10.52 4.52
C ALA A 135 -6.43 -10.66 3.00
N VAL A 136 -6.97 -11.78 2.53
CA VAL A 136 -7.28 -11.96 1.09
C VAL A 136 -8.30 -10.92 0.62
N ASN A 137 -9.33 -10.62 1.41
CA ASN A 137 -10.31 -9.59 1.07
C ASN A 137 -9.65 -8.22 0.88
N ALA A 138 -8.67 -7.87 1.72
CA ALA A 138 -7.90 -6.64 1.57
C ALA A 138 -7.09 -6.63 0.26
N LEU A 139 -6.46 -7.76 -0.11
CA LEU A 139 -5.73 -7.87 -1.39
C LEU A 139 -6.63 -7.72 -2.63
N LEU A 140 -7.91 -8.05 -2.49
CA LEU A 140 -8.93 -7.89 -3.54
C LEU A 140 -9.53 -6.48 -3.60
N SER A 141 -9.21 -5.60 -2.63
CA SER A 141 -9.70 -4.22 -2.65
C SER A 141 -9.00 -3.36 -3.69
N GLU A 142 -7.83 -3.79 -4.15
CA GLU A 142 -7.11 -3.22 -5.27
C GLU A 142 -7.90 -3.37 -6.58
N THR A 143 -8.10 -2.25 -7.27
CA THR A 143 -9.11 -2.16 -8.35
C THR A 143 -8.52 -2.41 -9.74
N LEU A 144 -7.20 -2.28 -9.88
CA LEU A 144 -6.50 -2.61 -11.12
C LEU A 144 -6.02 -4.04 -11.11
N VAL A 145 -6.12 -4.66 -12.27
CA VAL A 145 -5.76 -6.05 -12.45
C VAL A 145 -5.04 -6.20 -13.78
N GLY A 146 -3.86 -6.83 -13.77
CA GLY A 146 -3.05 -7.00 -14.96
C GLY A 146 -1.96 -8.05 -14.79
N PRO A 147 -1.27 -8.43 -15.87
CA PRO A 147 -0.14 -9.36 -15.80
C PRO A 147 0.99 -8.82 -14.90
N ASN A 148 1.54 -9.65 -14.02
CA ASN A 148 2.70 -9.36 -13.17
C ASN A 148 3.85 -10.34 -13.49
N ASP A 149 4.95 -9.84 -14.05
CA ASP A 149 6.10 -10.64 -14.48
C ASP A 149 6.93 -11.21 -13.32
N LEU A 150 6.83 -10.64 -12.12
CA LEU A 150 7.46 -11.16 -10.90
C LEU A 150 6.68 -12.30 -10.25
N LEU A 151 5.45 -12.53 -10.71
CA LEU A 151 4.54 -13.58 -10.23
C LEU A 151 4.20 -14.54 -11.36
N ASP A 152 5.22 -14.95 -12.13
CA ASP A 152 5.11 -15.88 -13.26
C ASP A 152 4.19 -15.41 -14.39
N GLY A 153 4.03 -14.10 -14.58
CA GLY A 153 3.14 -13.51 -15.59
C GLY A 153 1.65 -13.64 -15.26
N GLN A 154 1.30 -14.03 -14.03
CA GLN A 154 -0.09 -14.17 -13.60
C GLN A 154 -0.83 -12.83 -13.64
N ILE A 155 -2.14 -12.89 -13.83
CA ILE A 155 -3.02 -11.72 -13.72
C ILE A 155 -3.23 -11.43 -12.24
N CYS A 156 -2.78 -10.27 -11.74
CA CYS A 156 -2.81 -9.92 -10.33
C CYS A 156 -3.39 -8.54 -10.08
N THR A 157 -3.98 -8.34 -8.90
CA THR A 157 -4.39 -7.02 -8.42
C THR A 157 -3.19 -6.06 -8.34
N GLY A 158 -3.41 -4.75 -8.40
CA GLY A 158 -2.34 -3.74 -8.27
C GLY A 158 -1.23 -3.82 -9.34
N SER A 159 -1.44 -4.53 -10.45
CA SER A 159 -0.42 -4.70 -11.49
C SER A 159 -0.56 -3.64 -12.59
N PHE A 160 0.46 -2.79 -12.75
CA PHE A 160 0.51 -1.71 -13.75
C PHE A 160 1.45 -2.06 -14.90
N LYS A 161 2.28 -1.15 -15.41
CA LYS A 161 3.49 -1.46 -16.19
C LYS A 161 4.73 -1.39 -15.29
N ARG A 162 5.59 -2.41 -15.33
CA ARG A 162 6.81 -2.46 -14.50
C ARG A 162 7.71 -1.28 -14.86
N ILE A 163 8.12 -0.50 -13.86
CA ILE A 163 9.21 0.47 -14.01
C ILE A 163 10.50 -0.34 -14.12
N SER A 164 11.33 -0.08 -15.14
CA SER A 164 12.60 -0.79 -15.28
C SER A 164 13.54 -0.43 -14.12
N HIS A 165 14.43 -1.36 -13.78
CA HIS A 165 15.45 -1.12 -12.77
C HIS A 165 16.23 0.18 -13.05
N ASP A 166 16.72 0.35 -14.29
CA ASP A 166 17.47 1.54 -14.69
C ASP A 166 16.68 2.84 -14.51
N ALA A 167 15.37 2.82 -14.79
CA ALA A 167 14.51 3.99 -14.63
C ALA A 167 14.27 4.33 -13.15
N MET A 168 14.10 3.31 -12.29
CA MET A 168 13.98 3.52 -10.86
C MET A 168 15.29 4.05 -10.28
N THR A 169 16.43 3.41 -10.59
CA THR A 169 17.76 3.85 -10.14
C THR A 169 18.07 5.29 -10.58
N ALA A 170 17.72 5.64 -11.82
CA ALA A 170 17.89 7.01 -12.31
C ALA A 170 17.01 8.02 -11.54
N LEU A 171 15.77 7.66 -11.23
CA LEU A 171 14.85 8.51 -10.46
C LEU A 171 15.38 8.78 -9.04
N LEU A 172 15.80 7.73 -8.35
CA LEU A 172 16.33 7.82 -6.98
C LEU A 172 17.62 8.66 -6.94
N ALA A 173 18.52 8.43 -7.90
CA ALA A 173 19.76 9.21 -8.00
C ALA A 173 19.50 10.69 -8.35
N MET A 174 18.55 10.97 -9.24
CA MET A 174 18.19 12.33 -9.66
C MET A 174 17.63 13.17 -8.51
N THR A 175 16.84 12.53 -7.66
CA THR A 175 16.12 13.20 -6.57
C THR A 175 16.83 13.14 -5.23
N GLU A 176 17.93 12.38 -5.13
CA GLU A 176 18.64 12.09 -3.88
C GLU A 176 17.70 11.48 -2.82
N THR A 177 16.82 10.56 -3.26
CA THR A 177 15.81 9.92 -2.41
C THR A 177 16.03 8.41 -2.36
N GLU A 178 15.48 7.81 -1.31
CA GLU A 178 15.39 6.36 -1.19
C GLU A 178 14.06 5.86 -1.76
N ILE A 179 14.01 4.56 -2.07
CA ILE A 179 12.82 3.97 -2.69
C ILE A 179 11.57 4.09 -1.83
N ASP A 180 11.69 4.22 -0.50
CA ASP A 180 10.58 4.39 0.45
C ASP A 180 9.95 5.79 0.45
N ALA A 181 10.62 6.77 -0.17
CA ALA A 181 10.15 8.15 -0.24
C ALA A 181 9.16 8.41 -1.39
N TRP A 182 8.77 7.40 -2.16
CA TRP A 182 7.75 7.56 -3.19
C TRP A 182 6.48 6.77 -2.85
N GLY A 183 5.48 6.79 -3.71
CA GLY A 183 4.19 6.16 -3.47
C GLY A 183 3.40 6.06 -4.76
N VAL A 184 2.45 5.13 -4.83
CA VAL A 184 1.55 5.04 -5.98
C VAL A 184 0.20 5.54 -5.54
N ALA A 185 -0.28 6.56 -6.22
CA ALA A 185 -1.57 7.11 -5.93
C ALA A 185 -2.53 6.70 -7.05
N GLN A 186 -3.53 5.91 -6.68
CA GLN A 186 -4.65 5.58 -7.54
C GLN A 186 -5.93 5.70 -6.72
N ILE A 187 -6.90 6.46 -7.23
CA ILE A 187 -8.18 6.68 -6.59
C ILE A 187 -9.24 6.51 -7.66
N GLN A 188 -10.31 5.76 -7.36
CA GLN A 188 -11.44 5.65 -8.28
C GLN A 188 -12.06 7.04 -8.48
N SER A 189 -12.44 7.38 -9.71
CA SER A 189 -12.89 8.72 -10.09
C SER A 189 -14.07 9.27 -9.25
N ASP A 190 -14.88 8.38 -8.65
CA ASP A 190 -15.99 8.71 -7.76
C ASP A 190 -15.56 9.03 -6.32
N GLU A 191 -14.50 8.38 -5.81
CA GLU A 191 -13.86 8.68 -4.52
C GLU A 191 -12.92 9.91 -4.59
N ALA A 192 -12.44 10.24 -5.79
CA ALA A 192 -11.57 11.40 -6.02
C ALA A 192 -12.21 12.75 -5.68
N SER A 193 -13.54 12.80 -5.62
CA SER A 193 -14.33 13.99 -5.24
C SER A 193 -14.11 14.46 -3.79
N GLY A 194 -13.54 13.61 -2.92
CA GLY A 194 -13.18 13.94 -1.54
C GLY A 194 -11.79 14.56 -1.36
N LEU A 195 -10.95 14.58 -2.40
CA LEU A 195 -9.56 15.00 -2.32
C LEU A 195 -9.44 16.52 -2.36
N ARG A 196 -9.08 17.11 -1.21
CA ARG A 196 -8.75 18.53 -1.12
C ARG A 196 -7.27 18.76 -1.42
N GLY A 197 -6.93 18.83 -2.71
CA GLY A 197 -5.64 19.29 -3.21
C GLY A 197 -5.78 19.71 -4.68
N VAL A 198 -5.33 20.91 -5.04
CA VAL A 198 -5.59 21.55 -6.35
C VAL A 198 -4.61 21.06 -7.43
N GLN A 199 -4.13 19.81 -7.36
CA GLN A 199 -3.10 19.33 -8.28
C GLN A 199 -3.72 18.46 -9.39
N PRO A 200 -3.26 18.63 -10.66
CA PRO A 200 -3.77 17.89 -11.81
C PRO A 200 -3.17 16.48 -11.86
N LEU A 201 -3.49 15.64 -10.87
CA LEU A 201 -3.02 14.26 -10.78
C LEU A 201 -3.86 13.36 -11.69
N SER A 202 -3.21 12.43 -12.40
CA SER A 202 -3.84 11.54 -13.38
C SER A 202 -4.24 10.21 -12.74
N TRP A 203 -5.26 10.25 -11.89
CA TRP A 203 -5.72 9.13 -11.05
C TRP A 203 -6.13 7.86 -11.81
N ASP A 204 -6.72 8.00 -13.00
CA ASP A 204 -7.24 6.88 -13.80
C ASP A 204 -6.14 5.97 -14.38
N VAL A 205 -4.94 6.53 -14.60
CA VAL A 205 -3.80 5.81 -15.16
C VAL A 205 -2.76 5.43 -14.11
N GLY A 206 -2.99 5.75 -12.83
CA GLY A 206 -1.99 5.57 -11.77
C GLY A 206 -0.75 6.46 -11.96
N GLN A 207 -0.24 7.01 -10.86
CA GLN A 207 0.92 7.90 -10.90
C GLN A 207 1.87 7.57 -9.76
N LEU A 208 3.18 7.57 -10.05
CA LEU A 208 4.21 7.56 -9.02
C LEU A 208 4.35 8.98 -8.46
N LEU A 209 4.11 9.14 -7.16
CA LEU A 209 4.19 10.40 -6.43
C LEU A 209 5.35 10.33 -5.42
N TYR A 210 6.03 11.45 -5.20
CA TYR A 210 6.96 11.56 -4.08
C TYR A 210 6.17 11.85 -2.79
N VAL A 211 6.38 11.03 -1.76
CA VAL A 211 5.76 11.14 -0.43
C VAL A 211 6.78 11.74 0.53
N ASP A 212 6.49 12.92 1.06
CA ASP A 212 7.31 13.52 2.11
C ASP A 212 6.92 12.92 3.46
N ILE A 213 7.68 11.89 3.89
CA ILE A 213 7.46 11.21 5.16
C ILE A 213 7.75 12.09 6.38
N ASP A 214 8.53 13.17 6.20
CA ASP A 214 8.88 14.11 7.26
C ASP A 214 7.85 15.24 7.40
N ALA A 215 6.89 15.33 6.48
CA ALA A 215 5.85 16.35 6.52
C ALA A 215 4.92 16.17 7.74
N PRO A 216 4.47 17.27 8.38
CA PRO A 216 3.60 17.19 9.54
C PRO A 216 2.29 16.46 9.26
N LEU A 217 2.00 15.39 10.02
CA LEU A 217 0.70 14.70 9.92
C LEU A 217 -0.46 15.66 10.20
N ILE A 218 -1.47 15.67 9.32
CA ILE A 218 -2.78 16.25 9.64
C ILE A 218 -3.50 15.29 10.60
N ARG A 219 -4.25 15.83 11.56
CA ARG A 219 -4.85 15.09 12.69
C ARG A 219 -5.81 13.94 12.31
N SER A 220 -6.21 13.82 11.05
CA SER A 220 -6.96 12.67 10.54
C SER A 220 -6.00 11.65 9.96
N CYS A 221 -6.10 10.38 10.37
CA CYS A 221 -5.40 9.29 9.71
C CYS A 221 -5.68 9.29 8.19
N CYS A 222 -4.74 8.69 7.44
CA CYS A 222 -4.84 8.44 6.00
C CYS A 222 -4.59 9.66 5.09
N TRP A 223 -3.75 10.61 5.51
CA TRP A 223 -3.28 11.72 4.67
C TRP A 223 -1.78 11.69 4.54
N ASP A 224 -1.31 11.71 3.31
CA ASP A 224 0.12 11.77 2.96
C ASP A 224 0.40 13.12 2.29
N PHE A 225 1.58 13.69 2.56
CA PHE A 225 2.01 14.91 1.88
C PHE A 225 2.78 14.54 0.62
N MET A 226 2.23 14.90 -0.53
CA MET A 226 2.81 14.61 -1.83
C MET A 226 3.54 15.83 -2.35
N VAL A 227 4.74 15.67 -2.90
CA VAL A 227 5.45 16.72 -3.65
C VAL A 227 5.32 16.42 -5.13
N THR A 228 4.99 17.43 -5.93
CA THR A 228 4.92 17.33 -7.39
C THR A 228 6.26 17.57 -8.06
N PRO A 229 6.39 17.15 -9.33
CA PRO A 229 7.47 17.50 -10.25
C PRO A 229 7.97 18.95 -10.26
N ASP A 230 7.15 19.92 -9.88
CA ASP A 230 7.50 21.34 -9.83
C ASP A 230 7.90 21.80 -8.41
N GLY A 231 8.05 20.86 -7.48
CA GLY A 231 8.39 21.10 -6.08
C GLY A 231 7.22 21.54 -5.19
N LEU A 232 5.99 21.64 -5.72
CA LEU A 232 4.82 22.03 -4.92
C LEU A 232 4.28 20.86 -4.08
N GLY A 233 3.85 21.15 -2.86
CA GLY A 233 3.33 20.12 -1.95
C GLY A 233 1.82 20.21 -1.72
N ALA A 234 1.14 19.05 -1.60
CA ALA A 234 -0.26 18.98 -1.21
C ALA A 234 -0.55 17.75 -0.35
N TYR A 235 -1.47 17.89 0.61
CA TYR A 235 -1.98 16.73 1.35
C TYR A 235 -3.01 15.99 0.50
N VAL A 236 -2.83 14.68 0.36
CA VAL A 236 -3.70 13.77 -0.38
C VAL A 236 -4.22 12.72 0.58
N GLN A 237 -5.54 12.48 0.56
CA GLN A 237 -6.13 11.40 1.33
C GLN A 237 -5.93 10.09 0.54
N ALA A 238 -4.96 9.28 0.94
CA ALA A 238 -4.74 7.98 0.33
C ALA A 238 -5.82 7.00 0.82
N GLY A 239 -6.56 6.41 -0.12
CA GLY A 239 -7.48 5.31 0.15
C GLY A 239 -6.70 4.01 0.43
N PHE A 240 -6.21 3.88 1.66
CA PHE A 240 -5.62 2.68 2.31
C PHE A 240 -4.13 2.33 2.09
N GLY A 241 -3.46 2.17 3.25
CA GLY A 241 -2.37 1.23 3.53
C GLY A 241 -0.95 1.68 3.17
N GLU A 242 0.04 1.29 3.99
CA GLU A 242 1.48 1.34 3.68
C GLU A 242 1.75 0.45 2.44
N GLY A 243 1.37 0.93 1.26
CA GLY A 243 1.56 0.24 0.00
C GLY A 243 2.93 0.58 -0.56
N PRO A 244 3.84 -0.39 -0.73
CA PRO A 244 5.14 -0.12 -1.32
C PRO A 244 5.00 0.13 -2.82
N LEU A 245 4.98 1.40 -3.21
CA LEU A 245 5.88 2.06 -4.17
C LEU A 245 6.17 1.51 -5.57
N ILE A 246 6.51 0.24 -5.70
CA ILE A 246 6.48 -0.42 -7.00
C ILE A 246 5.21 -1.24 -6.95
N PRO A 247 4.17 -0.87 -7.69
CA PRO A 247 2.91 -1.59 -7.60
C PRO A 247 3.08 -3.10 -7.78
N TYR A 248 4.04 -3.51 -8.63
CA TYR A 248 4.42 -4.91 -8.88
C TYR A 248 5.04 -5.66 -7.69
N LEU A 249 5.50 -4.92 -6.68
CA LEU A 249 6.10 -5.40 -5.44
C LEU A 249 5.17 -5.22 -4.23
N ALA A 250 3.98 -4.67 -4.43
CA ALA A 250 2.95 -4.57 -3.42
C ALA A 250 2.32 -5.93 -3.11
N ASN A 251 1.43 -5.96 -2.11
CA ASN A 251 0.70 -7.18 -1.82
C ASN A 251 -0.31 -7.45 -2.94
N HIS A 252 -0.38 -8.69 -3.41
CA HIS A 252 -1.18 -9.07 -4.57
C HIS A 252 -2.07 -10.27 -4.30
N ALA A 253 -3.25 -10.26 -4.91
CA ALA A 253 -4.01 -11.48 -5.21
C ALA A 253 -3.91 -11.74 -6.71
N CYS A 254 -3.56 -12.97 -7.11
CA CYS A 254 -3.44 -13.37 -8.50
C CYS A 254 -4.49 -14.41 -8.90
N PHE A 255 -4.89 -14.37 -10.16
CA PHE A 255 -6.06 -15.05 -10.67
C PHE A 255 -5.69 -16.02 -11.79
N ALA A 256 -6.35 -17.18 -11.76
CA ALA A 256 -6.32 -18.14 -12.85
C ALA A 256 -7.74 -18.42 -13.34
N ARG A 257 -7.88 -18.61 -14.64
CA ARG A 257 -9.14 -19.07 -15.23
C ARG A 257 -9.24 -20.58 -15.08
N THR A 258 -10.33 -21.05 -14.49
CA THR A 258 -10.66 -22.47 -14.33
C THR A 258 -11.92 -22.82 -15.12
N GLU A 259 -12.28 -24.10 -15.19
CA GLU A 259 -13.55 -24.56 -15.80
C GLU A 259 -14.78 -23.91 -15.15
N LYS A 260 -14.67 -23.48 -13.88
CA LYS A 260 -15.74 -22.82 -13.12
C LYS A 260 -15.62 -21.28 -13.11
N GLY A 261 -14.78 -20.70 -13.97
CA GLY A 261 -14.50 -19.27 -14.03
C GLY A 261 -13.21 -18.87 -13.30
N TRP A 262 -13.06 -17.56 -13.04
CA TRP A 262 -11.91 -16.99 -12.35
C TRP A 262 -11.80 -17.47 -10.91
N ARG A 263 -10.58 -17.71 -10.44
CA ARG A 263 -10.25 -18.14 -9.07
C ARG A 263 -8.98 -17.47 -8.59
N VAL A 264 -8.88 -17.21 -7.29
CA VAL A 264 -7.62 -16.81 -6.64
C VAL A 264 -6.68 -18.02 -6.66
N SER A 265 -5.53 -17.83 -7.30
CA SER A 265 -4.54 -18.88 -7.58
C SER A 265 -3.18 -18.62 -6.93
N ALA A 266 -2.89 -17.37 -6.59
CA ALA A 266 -1.78 -17.02 -5.74
C ALA A 266 -2.07 -15.78 -4.89
N VAL A 267 -1.30 -15.63 -3.82
CA VAL A 267 -1.16 -14.38 -3.08
C VAL A 267 0.32 -14.06 -2.95
N ALA A 268 0.66 -12.78 -3.03
CA ALA A 268 2.00 -12.28 -2.76
C ALA A 268 1.91 -11.25 -1.63
N ILE A 269 2.76 -11.39 -0.61
CA ILE A 269 2.77 -10.48 0.53
C ILE A 269 4.19 -10.05 0.89
N ARG A 270 4.34 -8.82 1.37
CA ARG A 270 5.56 -8.34 2.02
C ARG A 270 5.42 -8.40 3.54
N MET A 271 6.50 -8.81 4.18
CA MET A 271 6.63 -9.03 5.63
C MET A 271 7.48 -7.93 6.24
#